data_AF-A0A952DPX9-F1
#
_entry.id   AF-A0A952DPX9-F1
#
_cell.length_a   1.000
_cell.length_b   1.000
_cell.length_c   1.000
_cell.angle_alpha   90.00
_cell.angle_beta   90.00
_cell.angle_gamma   90.00
#
_symmetry.space_group_name_H-M   'P 1'
#
loop_
_entity.id
_entity.type
_entity.pdbx_description
1 polymer ?
#
loop_
_entity_poly.entity_id
_entity_poly.type
_entity_poly.pdbx_seq_one_letter_code
_entity_poly.pdbx_strand_id
1 'polypeptide(L)'
;DSSQPTSSSLLYSGAFSVTTNTVVRARAYADGVHPGPVVTRTFLVNQRKPDLPVVSLVIDPQLLFDPVTGIYSNVLKGRDVPGAIQFCVTPSNTAFHVGAAFRLYSLNTFLKPQKPLTVKISGKYGTDEIDYQLFPEKPVGPFDRFVLRNGNDDWASAFLRDTLGQRMLMGAINNAVQGFRPCASYLNGSYYGLINIQEKMDEMYCVKNYGVALDDIDFFENAGTSSDDLLNHGTADGWNALLAFLGANNMADPANYEYVKGQVDIEDLVDYVSGQVFASDTAWAHNRKWWRDRNPGGKWRWCFVDLDRAFGNVSDNRLASMVSGMVVFRELLANTDFRAYCSQRMMAHLNSSFSTNRILPIIDYEAGRIRSEIIEHAALYASQGG
;
A
#
# COMPACT_ATOMS: atom_id res chain seq x y z
N ASP A 1 16.87 0.07 25.10
CA ASP A 1 17.35 1.14 24.21
C ASP A 1 17.14 0.82 22.72
N SER A 2 16.85 -0.45 22.37
CA SER A 2 16.60 -0.89 20.98
C SER A 2 17.82 -0.79 20.06
N SER A 3 19.01 -0.52 20.61
CA SER A 3 20.27 -0.54 19.87
C SER A 3 20.69 -1.98 19.54
N GLN A 4 21.58 -2.17 18.56
CA GLN A 4 22.20 -3.48 18.38
C GLN A 4 23.09 -3.83 19.59
N PRO A 5 22.89 -5.00 20.25
CA PRO A 5 23.75 -5.40 21.35
C PRO A 5 25.21 -5.54 20.88
N THR A 6 26.11 -5.02 21.70
CA THR A 6 27.57 -5.05 21.57
C THR A 6 28.18 -5.92 22.67
N SER A 7 29.49 -6.18 22.61
CA SER A 7 30.22 -6.83 23.70
C SER A 7 30.27 -6.01 25.00
N SER A 8 29.95 -4.72 24.95
CA SER A 8 29.81 -3.84 26.11
C SER A 8 28.38 -3.75 26.66
N SER A 9 27.42 -4.44 26.03
CA SER A 9 26.03 -4.48 26.49
C SER A 9 25.88 -5.31 27.76
N LEU A 10 24.78 -5.12 28.49
CA LEU A 10 24.49 -5.83 29.73
C LEU A 10 24.53 -7.35 29.51
N LEU A 11 25.40 -8.04 30.25
CA LEU A 11 25.48 -9.50 30.23
C LEU A 11 24.20 -10.10 30.83
N TYR A 12 23.55 -10.99 30.09
CA TYR A 12 22.45 -11.78 30.62
C TYR A 12 22.97 -12.83 31.60
N SER A 13 22.76 -12.60 32.90
CA SER A 13 23.23 -13.48 33.98
C SER A 13 22.10 -14.25 34.69
N GLY A 14 20.84 -13.99 34.32
CA GLY A 14 19.66 -14.63 34.91
C GLY A 14 18.35 -13.99 34.47
N ALA A 15 17.23 -14.57 34.89
CA ALA A 15 15.90 -14.03 34.59
C ALA A 15 15.73 -12.59 35.12
N PHE A 16 15.00 -11.76 34.38
CA PHE A 16 14.64 -10.40 34.77
C PHE A 16 13.16 -10.15 34.50
N SER A 17 12.57 -9.22 35.25
CA SER A 17 11.16 -8.85 35.11
C SER A 17 10.99 -7.71 34.12
N VAL A 18 9.94 -7.79 33.30
CA VAL A 18 9.51 -6.72 32.41
C VAL A 18 8.17 -6.19 32.93
N THR A 19 8.14 -4.94 33.40
CA THR A 19 6.95 -4.32 34.02
C THR A 19 6.31 -3.24 33.15
N THR A 20 6.99 -2.81 32.10
CA THR A 20 6.52 -1.83 31.11
C THR A 20 6.84 -2.32 29.71
N ASN A 21 6.30 -1.65 28.69
CA ASN A 21 6.66 -1.96 27.30
C ASN A 21 8.17 -1.96 27.12
N THR A 22 8.73 -3.09 26.71
CA THR A 22 10.18 -3.27 26.64
C THR A 22 10.54 -4.05 25.39
N VAL A 23 11.52 -3.51 24.67
CA VAL A 23 12.21 -4.22 23.60
C VAL A 23 13.44 -4.88 24.21
N VAL A 24 13.53 -6.20 24.07
CA VAL A 24 14.70 -6.99 24.46
C VAL A 24 15.43 -7.41 23.19
N ARG A 25 16.71 -7.04 23.10
CA ARG A 25 17.62 -7.48 22.04
C ARG A 25 18.80 -8.19 22.68
N ALA A 26 19.14 -9.36 22.18
CA ALA A 26 20.25 -10.16 22.70
C ALA A 26 21.00 -10.84 21.56
N ARG A 27 22.30 -11.09 21.76
CA ARG A 27 23.11 -11.92 20.88
C ARG A 27 24.26 -12.56 21.64
N ALA A 28 24.78 -13.66 21.12
CA ALA A 28 25.94 -14.35 21.69
C ALA A 28 27.26 -13.78 21.14
N TYR A 29 28.25 -13.67 22.01
CA TYR A 29 29.63 -13.32 21.70
C TYR A 29 30.55 -14.44 22.19
N ALA A 30 31.58 -14.74 21.41
CA ALA A 30 32.68 -15.59 21.80
C ALA A 30 33.96 -15.06 21.15
N ASP A 31 35.09 -15.23 21.84
CA ASP A 31 36.37 -14.73 21.37
C ASP A 31 36.80 -15.44 20.08
N GLY A 32 37.33 -14.66 19.12
CA GLY A 32 37.84 -15.19 17.86
C GLY A 32 36.79 -15.61 16.83
N VAL A 33 35.49 -15.37 17.07
CA VAL A 33 34.42 -15.69 16.11
C VAL A 33 33.50 -14.50 15.83
N HIS A 34 32.81 -14.55 14.69
CA HIS A 34 31.77 -13.56 14.39
C HIS A 34 30.62 -13.65 15.40
N PRO A 35 30.09 -12.51 15.89
CA PRO A 35 29.02 -12.56 16.86
C PRO A 35 27.75 -13.15 16.26
N GLY A 36 27.00 -13.92 17.06
CA GLY A 36 25.77 -14.59 16.63
C GLY A 36 24.68 -13.60 16.18
N PRO A 37 23.58 -14.10 15.58
CA PRO A 37 22.47 -13.26 15.15
C PRO A 37 21.85 -12.51 16.34
N VAL A 38 21.29 -11.32 16.06
CA VAL A 38 20.52 -10.57 17.05
C VAL A 38 19.11 -11.13 17.13
N VAL A 39 18.73 -11.63 18.31
CA VAL A 39 17.36 -12.00 18.63
C VAL A 39 16.67 -10.79 19.25
N THR A 40 15.52 -10.42 18.70
CA THR A 40 14.70 -9.30 19.19
C THR A 40 13.36 -9.82 19.69
N ARG A 41 12.80 -9.22 20.75
CA ARG A 41 11.42 -9.45 21.19
C ARG A 41 10.85 -8.14 21.72
N THR A 42 9.61 -7.83 21.37
CA THR A 42 8.86 -6.75 22.01
C THR A 42 7.87 -7.35 23.01
N PHE A 43 7.96 -6.90 24.25
CA PHE A 43 7.01 -7.21 25.31
C PHE A 43 6.12 -5.98 25.51
N LEU A 44 4.84 -6.11 25.15
CA LEU A 44 3.84 -5.08 25.37
C LEU A 44 3.12 -5.38 26.68
N VAL A 45 3.65 -4.86 27.77
CA VAL A 45 3.15 -5.10 29.14
C VAL A 45 2.13 -4.03 29.57
N ASN A 46 1.78 -3.11 28.67
CA ASN A 46 0.86 -2.02 28.95
C ASN A 46 -0.56 -2.49 29.30
N GLN A 47 -1.32 -1.64 30.01
CA GLN A 47 -2.75 -1.89 30.30
C GLN A 47 -3.63 -1.81 29.04
N ARG A 48 -3.17 -1.11 28.00
CA ARG A 48 -3.89 -0.91 26.75
C ARG A 48 -4.01 -2.23 25.97
N LYS A 49 -5.24 -2.60 25.61
CA LYS A 49 -5.56 -3.75 24.77
C LYS A 49 -6.27 -3.25 23.51
N PRO A 50 -5.54 -2.96 22.43
CA PRO A 50 -6.16 -2.53 21.19
C PRO A 50 -7.16 -3.57 20.67
N ASP A 51 -8.27 -3.11 20.11
CA ASP A 51 -9.22 -3.96 19.38
C ASP A 51 -8.67 -4.35 17.99
N LEU A 52 -7.63 -3.64 17.55
CA LEU A 52 -6.90 -3.91 16.32
C LEU A 52 -5.72 -4.88 16.55
N PRO A 53 -5.29 -5.58 15.48
CA PRO A 53 -3.99 -6.22 15.46
C PRO A 53 -2.86 -5.25 15.80
N VAL A 54 -1.75 -5.79 16.28
CA VAL A 54 -0.58 -5.00 16.68
C VAL A 54 0.57 -5.26 15.72
N VAL A 55 1.23 -4.19 15.27
CA VAL A 55 2.50 -4.26 14.55
C VAL A 55 3.57 -3.54 15.37
N SER A 56 4.65 -4.23 15.71
CA SER A 56 5.79 -3.67 16.44
C SER A 56 7.04 -3.71 15.60
N LEU A 57 7.69 -2.56 15.48
CA LEU A 57 8.95 -2.36 14.78
C LEU A 57 10.06 -2.12 15.79
N VAL A 58 11.21 -2.75 15.54
CA VAL A 58 12.43 -2.51 16.29
C VAL A 58 13.54 -2.17 15.31
N ILE A 59 13.96 -0.90 15.32
CA ILE A 59 15.01 -0.37 14.46
C ILE A 59 15.99 0.36 15.37
N ASP A 60 17.28 0.17 15.14
CA ASP A 60 18.30 0.88 15.92
C ASP A 60 18.05 2.40 15.86
N PRO A 61 17.90 3.10 17.01
CA PRO A 61 17.64 4.54 17.02
C PRO A 61 18.69 5.35 16.25
N GLN A 62 19.95 4.91 16.18
CA GLN A 62 20.97 5.58 15.39
C GLN A 62 20.62 5.54 13.89
N LEU A 63 20.11 4.41 13.39
CA LEU A 63 19.71 4.26 11.99
C LEU A 63 18.49 5.11 11.62
N LEU A 64 17.67 5.51 12.61
CA LEU A 64 16.52 6.38 12.41
C LEU A 64 16.89 7.86 12.56
N PHE A 65 17.58 8.22 13.64
CA PHE A 65 17.63 9.58 14.15
C PHE A 65 19.02 10.22 14.15
N ASP A 66 20.08 9.47 13.81
CA ASP A 66 21.43 10.04 13.71
C ASP A 66 21.44 11.27 12.78
N PRO A 67 22.08 12.37 13.17
CA PRO A 67 21.98 13.64 12.46
C PRO A 67 22.65 13.63 11.08
N VAL A 68 23.45 12.61 10.75
CA VAL A 68 24.14 12.50 9.46
C VAL A 68 23.62 11.33 8.65
N THR A 69 23.30 10.23 9.32
CA THR A 69 23.02 8.94 8.69
C THR A 69 21.63 8.39 9.01
N GLY A 70 20.87 9.01 9.91
CA GLY A 70 19.54 8.56 10.29
C GLY A 70 18.53 8.77 9.16
N ILE A 71 17.79 7.73 8.79
CA ILE A 71 16.84 7.82 7.66
C ILE A 71 15.73 8.85 7.90
N TYR A 72 15.29 9.06 9.15
CA TYR A 72 14.27 10.04 9.47
C TYR A 72 14.84 11.45 9.55
N SER A 73 15.97 11.64 10.23
CA SER A 73 16.60 12.96 10.40
C SER A 73 17.10 13.54 9.07
N ASN A 74 17.51 12.69 8.13
CA ASN A 74 18.11 13.11 6.86
C ASN A 74 17.24 12.79 5.63
N VAL A 75 16.02 12.25 5.83
CA VAL A 75 15.08 11.95 4.73
C VAL A 75 15.71 11.05 3.66
N LEU A 76 16.44 10.01 4.07
CA LEU A 76 17.18 9.13 3.16
C LEU A 76 16.26 8.08 2.52
N LYS A 77 15.42 8.50 1.57
CA LYS A 77 14.36 7.65 0.97
C LYS A 77 14.89 6.44 0.17
N GLY A 78 16.12 6.50 -0.33
CA GLY A 78 16.75 5.40 -1.06
C GLY A 78 17.39 4.33 -0.16
N ARG A 79 17.45 4.56 1.15
CA ARG A 79 18.22 3.73 2.09
C ARG A 79 17.33 2.74 2.84
N ASP A 80 17.74 1.47 2.81
CA ASP A 80 17.21 0.44 3.72
C ASP A 80 17.99 0.45 5.04
N VAL A 81 17.27 0.32 6.16
CA VAL A 81 17.89 0.08 7.47
C VAL A 81 17.37 -1.24 8.06
N PRO A 82 18.25 -2.08 8.63
CA PRO A 82 17.84 -3.35 9.24
C PRO A 82 17.11 -3.14 10.57
N GLY A 83 16.18 -4.05 10.85
CA GLY A 83 15.51 -4.17 12.14
C GLY A 83 14.73 -5.47 12.24
N ALA A 84 13.74 -5.50 13.13
CA ALA A 84 12.81 -6.60 13.28
C ALA A 84 11.37 -6.09 13.29
N ILE A 85 10.45 -6.92 12.81
CA ILE A 85 9.01 -6.69 12.83
C ILE A 85 8.31 -7.86 13.51
N GLN A 86 7.41 -7.55 14.42
CA GLN A 86 6.51 -8.50 15.07
C GLN A 86 5.07 -8.11 14.76
N PHE A 87 4.29 -9.08 14.31
CA PHE A 87 2.86 -8.90 14.07
C PHE A 87 2.06 -9.82 14.98
N CYS A 88 1.06 -9.26 15.65
CA CYS A 88 0.20 -9.97 16.57
C CYS A 88 -1.27 -9.77 16.20
N VAL A 89 -2.04 -10.87 16.10
CA VAL A 89 -3.48 -10.81 15.81
C VAL A 89 -4.24 -10.18 16.98
N THR A 90 -3.79 -10.49 18.19
CA THR A 90 -4.18 -9.86 19.45
C THR A 90 -2.89 -9.59 20.24
N PRO A 91 -2.90 -8.75 21.29
CA PRO A 91 -1.70 -8.49 22.09
C PRO A 91 -1.00 -9.76 22.63
N SER A 92 -1.71 -10.87 22.81
CA SER A 92 -1.17 -12.14 23.31
C SER A 92 -0.90 -13.20 22.22
N ASN A 93 -1.29 -12.96 20.97
CA ASN A 93 -1.16 -13.93 19.87
C ASN A 93 -0.23 -13.39 18.78
N THR A 94 1.05 -13.76 18.85
CA THR A 94 2.04 -13.43 17.81
C THR A 94 1.86 -14.35 16.62
N ALA A 95 1.56 -13.78 15.46
CA ALA A 95 1.46 -14.50 14.20
C ALA A 95 2.85 -14.74 13.59
N PHE A 96 3.68 -13.70 13.52
CA PHE A 96 5.06 -13.82 13.06
C PHE A 96 5.97 -12.80 13.72
N HIS A 97 7.27 -13.12 13.70
CA HIS A 97 8.34 -12.22 14.09
C HIS A 97 9.58 -12.52 13.24
N VAL A 98 10.02 -11.53 12.46
CA VAL A 98 11.07 -11.71 11.44
C VAL A 98 11.99 -10.49 11.40
N GLY A 99 13.23 -10.69 10.93
CA GLY A 99 14.10 -9.59 10.53
C GLY A 99 13.62 -8.96 9.22
N ALA A 100 13.82 -7.65 9.07
CA ALA A 100 13.40 -6.92 7.88
C ALA A 100 14.29 -5.70 7.60
N ALA A 101 14.23 -5.21 6.36
CA ALA A 101 14.60 -3.85 6.01
C ALA A 101 13.41 -2.91 6.13
N PHE A 102 13.69 -1.69 6.57
CA PHE A 102 12.75 -0.59 6.60
C PHE A 102 13.28 0.55 5.72
N ARG A 103 12.41 1.10 4.87
CA ARG A 103 12.71 2.23 4.00
C ARG A 103 11.61 3.28 4.11
N LEU A 104 11.98 4.55 4.18
CA LEU A 104 10.99 5.64 4.10
C LEU A 104 10.12 5.51 2.84
N TYR A 105 8.81 5.59 3.01
CA TYR A 105 7.81 5.50 1.95
C TYR A 105 7.21 6.88 1.62
N SER A 106 6.44 6.96 0.53
CA SER A 106 5.68 8.14 0.06
C SER A 106 6.51 9.27 -0.53
N LEU A 107 5.89 10.14 -1.34
CA LEU A 107 6.52 11.32 -1.95
C LEU A 107 6.65 12.49 -0.97
N ASN A 108 5.65 12.74 -0.15
CA ASN A 108 5.56 13.91 0.74
C ASN A 108 5.03 13.57 2.14
N THR A 109 4.26 12.50 2.31
CA THR A 109 3.61 12.19 3.60
C THR A 109 4.59 11.67 4.66
N PHE A 110 5.82 11.35 4.27
CA PHE A 110 6.92 11.16 5.21
C PHE A 110 7.27 12.43 5.98
N LEU A 111 6.82 13.62 5.58
CA LEU A 111 7.07 14.84 6.36
C LEU A 111 6.22 14.88 7.65
N LYS A 112 5.12 14.13 7.70
CA LYS A 112 4.27 14.01 8.88
C LYS A 112 5.03 13.36 10.05
N PRO A 113 4.66 13.63 11.32
CA PRO A 113 5.29 13.03 12.49
C PRO A 113 5.36 11.50 12.46
N GLN A 114 4.27 10.86 12.05
CA GLN A 114 4.24 9.42 11.79
C GLN A 114 4.81 9.16 10.39
N LYS A 115 5.97 8.52 10.32
CA LYS A 115 6.68 8.20 9.07
C LYS A 115 6.16 6.87 8.50
N PRO A 116 5.67 6.83 7.26
CA PRO A 116 5.33 5.58 6.61
C PRO A 116 6.60 4.84 6.16
N LEU A 117 6.56 3.52 6.16
CA LEU A 117 7.70 2.67 5.86
C LEU A 117 7.32 1.58 4.86
N THR A 118 8.17 1.31 3.88
CA THR A 118 8.17 0.01 3.20
C THR A 118 8.92 -0.98 4.07
N VAL A 119 8.29 -2.13 4.33
CA VAL A 119 8.91 -3.29 4.98
C VAL A 119 9.34 -4.26 3.88
N LYS A 120 10.58 -4.72 3.93
CA LYS A 120 11.14 -5.69 2.98
C LYS A 120 11.76 -6.87 3.71
N ILE A 121 11.35 -8.05 3.31
CA ILE A 121 11.80 -9.35 3.81
C ILE A 121 12.71 -9.94 2.73
N SER A 122 13.78 -10.60 3.17
CA SER A 122 14.78 -11.21 2.29
C SER A 122 15.74 -12.05 3.14
N GLY A 123 16.33 -13.11 2.61
CA GLY A 123 17.19 -14.03 3.34
C GLY A 123 18.34 -13.38 4.11
N LYS A 124 18.83 -12.20 3.68
CA LYS A 124 19.80 -11.38 4.44
C LYS A 124 19.30 -10.95 5.84
N TYR A 125 18.01 -11.05 6.11
CA TYR A 125 17.37 -10.77 7.40
C TYR A 125 16.79 -12.02 8.09
N GLY A 126 17.10 -13.22 7.56
CA GLY A 126 16.79 -14.51 8.19
C GLY A 126 15.64 -15.30 7.56
N THR A 127 14.80 -14.68 6.71
CA THR A 127 13.78 -15.36 5.90
C THR A 127 13.54 -14.58 4.62
N ASP A 128 13.19 -15.27 3.53
CA ASP A 128 12.89 -14.61 2.24
C ASP A 128 11.50 -13.99 2.23
N GLU A 129 10.54 -14.63 2.89
CA GLU A 129 9.14 -14.20 2.91
C GLU A 129 8.48 -14.47 4.27
N ILE A 130 7.30 -13.87 4.46
CA ILE A 130 6.38 -14.15 5.54
C ILE A 130 5.30 -15.09 5.03
N ASP A 131 5.29 -16.31 5.55
CA ASP A 131 4.21 -17.29 5.34
C ASP A 131 3.08 -17.05 6.34
N TYR A 132 2.35 -15.95 6.12
CA TYR A 132 1.17 -15.59 6.89
C TYR A 132 0.22 -14.76 6.02
N GLN A 133 -1.08 -15.06 6.09
CA GLN A 133 -2.10 -14.30 5.38
C GLN A 133 -2.29 -12.92 6.03
N LEU A 134 -1.53 -11.93 5.57
CA LEU A 134 -1.54 -10.57 6.10
C LEU A 134 -2.91 -9.89 5.93
N PHE A 135 -3.57 -10.13 4.78
CA PHE A 135 -4.84 -9.51 4.39
C PHE A 135 -5.94 -10.58 4.39
N PRO A 136 -6.78 -10.64 5.44
CA PRO A 136 -7.84 -11.66 5.57
C PRO A 136 -8.81 -11.70 4.37
N GLU A 137 -8.96 -10.58 3.68
CA GLU A 137 -9.86 -10.41 2.53
C GLU A 137 -9.31 -11.01 1.24
N LYS A 138 -8.01 -11.31 1.18
CA LYS A 138 -7.34 -11.78 -0.04
C LYS A 138 -6.60 -13.08 0.26
N PRO A 139 -6.85 -14.17 -0.49
CA PRO A 139 -6.15 -15.44 -0.33
C PRO A 139 -4.79 -15.39 -1.05
N VAL A 140 -3.95 -14.40 -0.70
CA VAL A 140 -2.64 -14.17 -1.32
C VAL A 140 -1.53 -14.19 -0.28
N GLY A 141 -0.33 -14.50 -0.74
CA GLY A 141 0.87 -14.72 0.06
C GLY A 141 1.70 -15.82 -0.60
N PRO A 142 2.90 -16.12 -0.08
CA PRO A 142 3.63 -15.42 0.99
C PRO A 142 4.08 -13.99 0.62
N PHE A 143 4.53 -13.21 1.62
CA PHE A 143 4.87 -11.79 1.46
C PHE A 143 6.35 -11.47 1.70
N ASP A 144 7.00 -10.87 0.71
CA ASP A 144 8.36 -10.34 0.77
C ASP A 144 8.38 -8.82 1.00
N ARG A 145 7.26 -8.12 0.76
CA ARG A 145 7.15 -6.67 0.94
C ARG A 145 5.73 -6.22 1.20
N PHE A 146 5.60 -5.14 1.96
CA PHE A 146 4.36 -4.39 2.15
C PHE A 146 4.69 -2.98 2.67
N VAL A 147 3.67 -2.15 2.78
CA VAL A 147 3.79 -0.76 3.26
C VAL A 147 3.10 -0.63 4.62
N LEU A 148 3.73 0.09 5.52
CA LEU A 148 3.14 0.63 6.74
C LEU A 148 2.77 2.08 6.44
N ARG A 149 1.49 2.30 6.17
CA ARG A 149 0.95 3.56 5.66
C ARG A 149 0.26 4.36 6.75
N ASN A 150 0.62 5.63 6.84
CA ASN A 150 0.12 6.58 7.82
C ASN A 150 -1.17 7.29 7.36
N GLY A 151 -2.04 6.67 6.55
CA GLY A 151 -3.24 7.35 6.03
C GLY A 151 -2.98 8.52 5.05
N ASN A 152 -1.72 8.82 4.74
CA ASN A 152 -1.30 9.84 3.76
C ASN A 152 -1.99 11.22 3.97
N ASP A 153 -2.66 11.80 2.98
CA ASP A 153 -3.27 13.12 3.09
C ASP A 153 -4.45 13.13 4.08
N ASP A 154 -5.06 11.97 4.34
CA ASP A 154 -6.13 11.78 5.33
C ASP A 154 -5.61 11.51 6.76
N TRP A 155 -4.28 11.56 6.99
CA TRP A 155 -3.64 11.32 8.31
C TRP A 155 -4.21 12.20 9.43
N ALA A 156 -4.47 13.48 9.14
CA ALA A 156 -4.98 14.46 10.12
C ALA A 156 -6.53 14.54 10.11
N SER A 157 -7.22 13.54 9.57
CA SER A 157 -8.65 13.57 9.34
C SER A 157 -9.28 12.22 9.71
N ALA A 158 -9.80 11.46 8.76
CA ALA A 158 -10.51 10.23 9.08
C ALA A 158 -9.58 9.01 9.18
N PHE A 159 -8.36 9.09 8.61
CA PHE A 159 -7.45 7.95 8.45
C PHE A 159 -8.07 6.76 7.69
N LEU A 160 -9.12 7.03 6.91
CA LEU A 160 -10.06 6.02 6.46
C LEU A 160 -10.24 6.02 4.95
N ARG A 161 -10.06 7.16 4.27
CA ARG A 161 -10.45 7.34 2.86
C ARG A 161 -9.84 6.32 1.92
N ASP A 162 -8.52 6.12 2.01
CA ASP A 162 -7.83 5.14 1.15
C ASP A 162 -8.32 3.71 1.41
N THR A 163 -8.31 3.27 2.67
CA THR A 163 -8.76 1.92 3.05
C THR A 163 -10.24 1.68 2.76
N LEU A 164 -11.08 2.70 2.93
CA LEU A 164 -12.50 2.66 2.56
C LEU A 164 -12.65 2.47 1.06
N GLY A 165 -11.92 3.24 0.26
CA GLY A 165 -11.85 3.11 -1.20
C GLY A 165 -11.47 1.69 -1.62
N GLN A 166 -10.37 1.16 -1.07
CA GLN A 166 -9.93 -0.21 -1.35
C GLN A 166 -11.01 -1.24 -0.97
N ARG A 167 -11.64 -1.10 0.20
CA ARG A 167 -12.71 -2.01 0.66
C ARG A 167 -13.93 -1.98 -0.25
N MET A 168 -14.40 -0.80 -0.63
CA MET A 168 -15.64 -0.69 -1.42
C MET A 168 -15.46 -1.28 -2.82
N LEU A 169 -14.26 -1.20 -3.39
CA LEU A 169 -13.93 -1.70 -4.71
C LEU A 169 -13.67 -3.22 -4.68
N MET A 170 -13.10 -3.74 -3.60
CA MET A 170 -12.76 -5.15 -3.46
C MET A 170 -13.98 -6.07 -3.62
N GLY A 171 -13.91 -6.96 -4.61
CA GLY A 171 -14.98 -7.90 -4.98
C GLY A 171 -16.18 -7.25 -5.69
N ALA A 172 -16.16 -5.94 -5.94
CA ALA A 172 -17.25 -5.20 -6.59
C ALA A 172 -16.93 -4.76 -8.02
N ILE A 173 -15.65 -4.76 -8.37
CA ILE A 173 -15.09 -4.38 -9.67
C ILE A 173 -13.91 -5.29 -10.02
N ASN A 174 -13.51 -5.31 -11.29
CA ASN A 174 -12.46 -6.22 -11.79
C ASN A 174 -11.03 -5.71 -11.59
N ASN A 175 -10.84 -4.44 -11.26
CA ASN A 175 -9.51 -3.84 -11.17
C ASN A 175 -8.66 -4.38 -10.00
N ALA A 176 -7.35 -4.21 -10.13
CA ALA A 176 -6.42 -4.44 -9.04
C ALA A 176 -6.66 -3.47 -7.87
N VAL A 177 -6.93 -4.03 -6.68
CA VAL A 177 -7.12 -3.30 -5.41
C VAL A 177 -6.15 -3.83 -4.35
N GLN A 178 -5.68 -2.95 -3.48
CA GLN A 178 -4.70 -3.27 -2.43
C GLN A 178 -5.39 -3.90 -1.22
N GLY A 179 -4.87 -5.04 -0.74
CA GLY A 179 -5.19 -5.52 0.59
C GLY A 179 -4.72 -4.53 1.66
N PHE A 180 -5.44 -4.41 2.76
CA PHE A 180 -5.06 -3.54 3.87
C PHE A 180 -5.50 -4.11 5.21
N ARG A 181 -4.81 -3.70 6.28
CA ARG A 181 -5.12 -4.09 7.65
C ARG A 181 -4.74 -2.98 8.64
N PRO A 182 -5.72 -2.27 9.24
CA PRO A 182 -5.44 -1.29 10.27
C PRO A 182 -4.86 -1.96 11.51
N CYS A 183 -3.83 -1.35 12.09
CA CYS A 183 -3.09 -1.89 13.23
C CYS A 183 -2.76 -0.78 14.24
N ALA A 184 -2.77 -1.14 15.52
CA ALA A 184 -2.06 -0.38 16.54
C ALA A 184 -0.55 -0.59 16.32
N SER A 185 0.20 0.49 16.14
CA SER A 185 1.64 0.38 15.85
C SER A 185 2.53 0.78 17.02
N TYR A 186 3.70 0.15 17.11
CA TYR A 186 4.74 0.46 18.08
C TYR A 186 6.09 0.56 17.40
N LEU A 187 6.86 1.60 17.70
CA LEU A 187 8.23 1.77 17.24
C LEU A 187 9.15 1.79 18.47
N ASN A 188 10.08 0.84 18.53
CA ASN A 188 11.04 0.70 19.63
C ASN A 188 10.37 0.62 21.02
N GLY A 189 9.18 0.00 21.10
CA GLY A 189 8.40 -0.20 22.32
C GLY A 189 7.42 0.93 22.65
N SER A 190 7.56 2.10 22.01
CA SER A 190 6.66 3.24 22.16
C SER A 190 5.50 3.15 21.19
N TYR A 191 4.29 3.52 21.63
CA TYR A 191 3.13 3.61 20.74
C TYR A 191 3.41 4.61 19.61
N TYR A 192 3.06 4.23 18.39
CA TYR A 192 3.37 4.97 17.17
C TYR A 192 2.13 5.31 16.34
N GLY A 193 0.94 5.23 16.95
CA GLY A 193 -0.33 5.57 16.31
C GLY A 193 -0.99 4.42 15.55
N LEU A 194 -2.24 4.65 15.12
CA LEU A 194 -2.90 3.86 14.09
C LEU A 194 -2.05 3.85 12.80
N ILE A 195 -1.83 2.69 12.20
CA ILE A 195 -1.16 2.55 10.90
C ILE A 195 -1.86 1.47 10.08
N ASN A 196 -1.83 1.58 8.75
CA ASN A 196 -2.34 0.54 7.87
C ASN A 196 -1.17 -0.30 7.35
N ILE A 197 -1.17 -1.61 7.62
CA ILE A 197 -0.42 -2.54 6.76
C ILE A 197 -1.16 -2.56 5.43
N GLN A 198 -0.48 -2.28 4.34
CA GLN A 198 -1.07 -2.25 3.01
C GLN A 198 -0.21 -3.01 2.02
N GLU A 199 -0.87 -3.77 1.16
CA GLU A 199 -0.24 -4.51 0.08
C GLU A 199 0.49 -3.53 -0.84
N LYS A 200 1.72 -3.84 -1.22
CA LYS A 200 2.47 -2.97 -2.12
C LYS A 200 1.95 -3.17 -3.55
N MET A 201 1.49 -2.09 -4.20
CA MET A 201 1.10 -2.11 -5.61
C MET A 201 2.34 -1.88 -6.49
N ASP A 202 3.02 -2.98 -6.80
CA ASP A 202 4.18 -3.07 -7.68
C ASP A 202 4.09 -4.34 -8.55
N GLU A 203 5.12 -4.68 -9.32
CA GLU A 203 5.14 -5.86 -10.18
C GLU A 203 4.88 -7.16 -9.43
N MET A 204 5.29 -7.26 -8.16
CA MET A 204 5.05 -8.44 -7.33
C MET A 204 3.58 -8.58 -6.93
N TYR A 205 2.80 -7.49 -6.95
CA TYR A 205 1.34 -7.58 -6.85
C TYR A 205 0.80 -8.45 -7.98
N CYS A 206 1.24 -8.22 -9.22
CA CYS A 206 0.78 -8.95 -10.40
C CYS A 206 1.13 -10.44 -10.31
N VAL A 207 2.35 -10.74 -9.86
CA VAL A 207 2.78 -12.13 -9.60
C VAL A 207 1.85 -12.82 -8.60
N LYS A 208 1.56 -12.17 -7.48
CA LYS A 208 0.84 -12.80 -6.36
C LYS A 208 -0.68 -12.85 -6.55
N ASN A 209 -1.25 -11.86 -7.22
CA ASN A 209 -2.70 -11.72 -7.36
C ASN A 209 -3.23 -12.29 -8.68
N TYR A 210 -2.41 -12.30 -9.73
CA TYR A 210 -2.80 -12.79 -11.05
C TYR A 210 -2.03 -14.02 -11.51
N GLY A 211 -1.00 -14.45 -10.77
CA GLY A 211 -0.22 -15.65 -11.11
C GLY A 211 0.65 -15.48 -12.36
N VAL A 212 0.93 -14.24 -12.76
CA VAL A 212 1.75 -13.92 -13.93
C VAL A 212 3.23 -14.01 -13.56
N ALA A 213 4.06 -14.61 -14.41
CA ALA A 213 5.50 -14.65 -14.16
C ALA A 213 6.07 -13.23 -14.13
N LEU A 214 7.05 -12.99 -13.24
CA LEU A 214 7.70 -11.68 -13.12
C LEU A 214 8.25 -11.20 -14.47
N ASP A 215 8.84 -12.12 -15.24
CA ASP A 215 9.43 -11.87 -16.56
C ASP A 215 8.40 -11.73 -17.67
N ASP A 216 7.09 -11.70 -17.37
CA ASP A 216 6.01 -11.46 -18.33
C ASP A 216 5.21 -10.18 -18.01
N ILE A 217 5.62 -9.39 -17.03
CA ILE A 217 4.88 -8.19 -16.61
C ILE A 217 5.50 -6.93 -17.22
N ASP A 218 4.69 -6.10 -17.87
CA ASP A 218 4.95 -4.68 -18.05
C ASP A 218 4.20 -3.91 -16.96
N PHE A 219 4.89 -3.14 -16.12
CA PHE A 219 4.29 -2.38 -15.01
C PHE A 219 4.67 -0.91 -15.09
N PHE A 220 3.65 -0.07 -15.10
CA PHE A 220 3.78 1.37 -15.25
C PHE A 220 3.21 2.14 -14.06
N GLU A 221 3.76 3.32 -13.86
CA GLU A 221 3.29 4.29 -12.89
C GLU A 221 3.32 5.71 -13.45
N ASN A 222 2.29 6.49 -13.18
CA ASN A 222 2.35 7.93 -13.25
C ASN A 222 2.33 8.45 -11.81
N ALA A 223 3.47 8.96 -11.36
CA ALA A 223 3.69 9.43 -9.98
C ALA A 223 3.59 10.96 -9.83
N GLY A 224 3.20 11.68 -10.90
CA GLY A 224 3.11 13.14 -10.87
C GLY A 224 4.43 13.90 -10.79
N THR A 225 5.56 13.18 -10.80
CA THR A 225 6.91 13.73 -10.69
C THR A 225 7.54 14.06 -12.04
N SER A 226 6.92 13.60 -13.14
CA SER A 226 7.32 13.81 -14.52
C SER A 226 6.08 13.95 -15.40
N SER A 227 6.26 14.53 -16.60
CA SER A 227 5.24 14.47 -17.67
C SER A 227 5.02 13.04 -18.19
N ASP A 228 6.02 12.20 -18.00
CA ASP A 228 6.10 10.89 -18.66
C ASP A 228 5.59 9.78 -17.74
N ASP A 229 4.97 8.78 -18.36
CA ASP A 229 4.62 7.52 -17.72
C ASP A 229 5.91 6.72 -17.43
N LEU A 230 6.11 6.35 -16.17
CA LEU A 230 7.31 5.67 -15.70
C LEU A 230 7.15 4.16 -15.85
N LEU A 231 8.07 3.54 -16.59
CA LEU A 231 8.21 2.09 -16.63
C LEU A 231 8.95 1.64 -15.36
N ASN A 232 8.22 1.01 -14.44
CA ASN A 232 8.82 0.47 -13.22
C ASN A 232 9.39 -0.94 -13.43
N HIS A 233 8.79 -1.74 -14.32
CA HIS A 233 9.24 -3.11 -14.63
C HIS A 233 8.81 -3.52 -16.04
N GLY A 234 9.60 -4.34 -16.72
CA GLY A 234 9.30 -4.87 -18.05
C GLY A 234 9.80 -3.99 -19.19
N THR A 235 8.95 -3.78 -20.20
CA THR A 235 9.26 -3.04 -21.44
C THR A 235 8.19 -1.99 -21.74
N ALA A 236 8.55 -0.94 -22.47
CA ALA A 236 7.59 0.09 -22.86
C ALA A 236 6.92 -0.13 -24.22
N ASP A 237 7.36 -1.15 -24.97
CA ASP A 237 7.00 -1.34 -26.37
C ASP A 237 5.50 -1.49 -26.58
N GLY A 238 4.83 -2.32 -25.77
CA GLY A 238 3.39 -2.54 -25.86
C GLY A 238 2.56 -1.29 -25.52
N TRP A 239 3.02 -0.48 -24.58
CA TRP A 239 2.32 0.75 -24.18
C TRP A 239 2.50 1.84 -25.24
N ASN A 240 3.73 2.03 -25.69
CA ASN A 240 4.07 2.99 -26.74
C ASN A 240 3.38 2.66 -28.06
N ALA A 241 3.30 1.37 -28.44
CA ALA A 241 2.59 0.92 -29.63
C ALA A 241 1.08 1.19 -29.53
N LEU A 242 0.47 0.97 -28.36
CA LEU A 242 -0.94 1.31 -28.14
C LEU A 242 -1.19 2.81 -28.26
N LEU A 243 -0.39 3.64 -27.59
CA LEU A 243 -0.54 5.10 -27.66
C LEU A 243 -0.31 5.64 -29.07
N ALA A 244 0.68 5.12 -29.79
CA ALA A 244 0.93 5.47 -31.19
C ALA A 244 -0.25 5.08 -32.10
N PHE A 245 -0.82 3.88 -31.92
CA PHE A 245 -1.99 3.44 -32.66
C PHE A 245 -3.20 4.34 -32.41
N LEU A 246 -3.48 4.67 -31.15
CA LEU A 246 -4.57 5.56 -30.76
C LEU A 246 -4.40 6.97 -31.34
N GLY A 247 -3.18 7.50 -31.37
CA GLY A 247 -2.90 8.83 -31.94
C GLY A 247 -2.96 8.89 -33.47
N ALA A 248 -2.81 7.74 -34.15
CA ALA A 248 -2.78 7.66 -35.61
C ALA A 248 -4.11 7.20 -36.25
N ASN A 249 -5.05 6.66 -35.45
CA ASN A 249 -6.25 6.01 -35.96
C ASN A 249 -7.51 6.50 -35.24
N ASN A 250 -8.64 6.55 -35.94
CA ASN A 250 -9.92 6.95 -35.37
C ASN A 250 -10.68 5.72 -34.83
N MET A 251 -11.05 5.74 -33.55
CA MET A 251 -11.79 4.62 -32.91
C MET A 251 -13.26 4.54 -33.34
N ALA A 252 -13.79 5.54 -34.06
CA ALA A 252 -15.10 5.43 -34.71
C ALA A 252 -15.12 4.33 -35.80
N ASP A 253 -13.96 3.95 -36.35
CA ASP A 253 -13.83 2.79 -37.23
C ASP A 253 -13.89 1.49 -36.39
N PRO A 254 -14.84 0.58 -36.67
CA PRO A 254 -14.95 -0.69 -35.96
C PRO A 254 -13.68 -1.53 -35.98
N ALA A 255 -12.91 -1.55 -37.08
CA ALA A 255 -11.68 -2.34 -37.17
C ALA A 255 -10.60 -1.85 -36.21
N ASN A 256 -10.47 -0.53 -36.07
CA ASN A 256 -9.53 0.07 -35.12
C ASN A 256 -9.96 -0.19 -33.68
N TYR A 257 -11.26 -0.10 -33.39
CA TYR A 257 -11.79 -0.43 -32.07
C TYR A 257 -11.57 -1.90 -31.72
N GLU A 258 -11.84 -2.84 -32.63
CA GLU A 258 -11.56 -4.27 -32.42
C GLU A 258 -10.09 -4.53 -32.12
N TYR A 259 -9.17 -3.86 -32.82
CA TYR A 259 -7.74 -3.96 -32.53
C TYR A 259 -7.43 -3.51 -31.09
N VAL A 260 -7.94 -2.36 -30.64
CA VAL A 260 -7.70 -1.85 -29.28
C VAL A 260 -8.34 -2.74 -28.21
N LYS A 261 -9.51 -3.34 -28.48
CA LYS A 261 -10.11 -4.35 -27.58
C LYS A 261 -9.24 -5.60 -27.40
N GLY A 262 -8.37 -5.89 -28.35
CA GLY A 262 -7.35 -6.93 -28.24
C GLY A 262 -6.21 -6.57 -27.29
N GLN A 263 -5.98 -5.27 -27.04
CA GLN A 263 -4.86 -4.76 -26.24
C GLN A 263 -5.27 -4.27 -24.84
N VAL A 264 -6.51 -3.81 -24.68
CA VAL A 264 -7.03 -3.18 -23.47
C VAL A 264 -8.20 -4.00 -22.93
N ASP A 265 -8.19 -4.27 -21.63
CA ASP A 265 -9.32 -4.86 -20.95
C ASP A 265 -10.40 -3.78 -20.77
N ILE A 266 -11.37 -3.76 -21.70
CA ILE A 266 -12.43 -2.73 -21.74
C ILE A 266 -13.29 -2.74 -20.48
N GLU A 267 -13.47 -3.92 -19.89
CA GLU A 267 -14.23 -4.06 -18.66
C GLU A 267 -13.49 -3.41 -17.50
N ASP A 268 -12.22 -3.77 -17.32
CA ASP A 268 -11.32 -3.18 -16.32
C ASP A 268 -11.18 -1.66 -16.49
N LEU A 269 -11.04 -1.15 -17.72
CA LEU A 269 -10.96 0.29 -17.99
C LEU A 269 -12.22 1.03 -17.53
N VAL A 270 -13.40 0.51 -17.88
CA VAL A 270 -14.67 1.16 -17.52
C VAL A 270 -14.92 1.07 -16.01
N ASP A 271 -14.53 -0.03 -15.36
CA ASP A 271 -14.58 -0.17 -13.90
C ASP A 271 -13.67 0.85 -13.21
N TYR A 272 -12.46 1.04 -13.74
CA TYR A 272 -11.51 2.02 -13.22
C TYR A 272 -12.08 3.43 -13.28
N VAL A 273 -12.60 3.83 -14.43
CA VAL A 273 -13.26 5.13 -14.62
C VAL A 273 -14.47 5.25 -13.70
N SER A 274 -15.31 4.22 -13.59
CA SER A 274 -16.48 4.21 -12.71
C SER A 274 -16.10 4.43 -11.25
N GLY A 275 -15.10 3.70 -10.77
CA GLY A 275 -14.61 3.80 -9.39
C GLY A 275 -13.97 5.16 -9.11
N GLN A 276 -13.16 5.70 -10.03
CA GLN A 276 -12.57 7.03 -9.87
C GLN A 276 -13.62 8.15 -9.89
N VAL A 277 -14.64 8.05 -10.75
CA VAL A 277 -15.76 9.00 -10.80
C VAL A 277 -16.57 8.94 -9.51
N PHE A 278 -16.90 7.75 -9.02
CA PHE A 278 -17.63 7.61 -7.76
C PHE A 278 -16.82 8.11 -6.56
N ALA A 279 -15.53 7.75 -6.51
CA ALA A 279 -14.62 8.19 -5.46
C ALA A 279 -14.38 9.70 -5.51
N SER A 280 -14.54 10.33 -6.67
CA SER A 280 -14.20 11.73 -6.89
C SER A 280 -12.76 12.04 -6.43
N ASP A 281 -11.84 11.13 -6.73
CA ASP A 281 -10.45 11.23 -6.29
C ASP A 281 -9.71 12.33 -7.06
N THR A 282 -9.19 13.32 -6.32
CA THR A 282 -8.42 14.42 -6.91
C THR A 282 -6.99 14.03 -7.29
N ALA A 283 -6.50 12.89 -6.81
CA ALA A 283 -5.16 12.39 -7.08
C ALA A 283 -5.03 11.60 -8.40
N TRP A 284 -6.15 11.12 -8.97
CA TRP A 284 -6.18 10.26 -10.17
C TRP A 284 -5.31 10.76 -11.35
N ALA A 285 -5.14 12.08 -11.48
CA ALA A 285 -4.40 12.68 -12.60
C ALA A 285 -2.89 12.41 -12.53
N HIS A 286 -2.36 12.12 -11.33
CA HIS A 286 -0.94 12.02 -11.06
C HIS A 286 -0.56 10.85 -10.13
N ASN A 287 -1.51 9.97 -9.80
CA ASN A 287 -1.30 8.74 -9.05
C ASN A 287 -2.03 7.58 -9.75
N ARG A 288 -1.43 7.08 -10.83
CA ARG A 288 -1.97 5.95 -11.60
C ARG A 288 -0.96 4.84 -11.68
N LYS A 289 -1.44 3.60 -11.64
CA LYS A 289 -0.65 2.43 -11.98
C LYS A 289 -1.46 1.55 -12.91
N TRP A 290 -0.80 0.96 -13.88
CA TRP A 290 -1.38 0.02 -14.81
C TRP A 290 -0.33 -0.98 -15.23
N TRP A 291 -0.79 -2.12 -15.68
CA TRP A 291 0.07 -3.24 -16.00
C TRP A 291 -0.51 -4.07 -17.12
N ARG A 292 0.32 -4.93 -17.70
CA ARG A 292 -0.07 -5.90 -18.70
C ARG A 292 0.72 -7.19 -18.51
N ASP A 293 0.04 -8.31 -18.74
CA ASP A 293 0.65 -9.61 -19.00
C ASP A 293 1.10 -9.68 -20.48
N ARG A 294 2.36 -10.02 -20.73
CA ARG A 294 2.92 -10.16 -22.07
C ARG A 294 2.55 -11.47 -22.76
N ASN A 295 1.98 -12.43 -22.03
CA ASN A 295 1.48 -13.67 -22.62
C ASN A 295 0.37 -13.41 -23.66
N PRO A 296 0.20 -14.32 -24.65
CA PRO A 296 -0.83 -14.16 -25.68
C PRO A 296 -2.23 -13.92 -25.09
N GLY A 297 -2.88 -12.83 -25.52
CA GLY A 297 -4.20 -12.43 -25.01
C GLY A 297 -4.15 -11.55 -23.76
N GLY A 298 -2.97 -11.27 -23.20
CA GLY A 298 -2.78 -10.33 -22.11
C GLY A 298 -3.11 -8.90 -22.52
N LYS A 299 -3.78 -8.18 -21.62
CA LYS A 299 -4.34 -6.84 -21.86
C LYS A 299 -3.91 -5.86 -20.79
N TRP A 300 -3.88 -4.58 -21.15
CA TRP A 300 -3.67 -3.48 -20.22
C TRP A 300 -4.82 -3.36 -19.22
N ARG A 301 -4.46 -3.22 -17.94
CA ARG A 301 -5.35 -3.14 -16.77
C ARG A 301 -4.86 -2.09 -15.78
N TRP A 302 -5.78 -1.45 -15.07
CA TRP A 302 -5.52 -0.37 -14.12
C TRP A 302 -5.63 -0.83 -12.67
N CYS A 303 -4.87 -0.17 -11.81
CA CYS A 303 -4.83 -0.41 -10.38
C CYS A 303 -5.38 0.80 -9.61
N PHE A 304 -6.17 0.54 -8.57
CA PHE A 304 -6.58 1.54 -7.61
C PHE A 304 -5.52 1.72 -6.53
N VAL A 305 -4.99 2.95 -6.45
CA VAL A 305 -3.97 3.38 -5.48
C VAL A 305 -4.27 4.79 -5.00
N ASP A 306 -3.80 5.12 -3.80
CA ASP A 306 -3.73 6.49 -3.27
C ASP A 306 -5.09 7.22 -3.22
N LEU A 307 -6.11 6.56 -2.66
CA LEU A 307 -7.49 7.07 -2.59
C LEU A 307 -7.73 7.99 -1.36
N ASP A 308 -6.70 8.48 -0.69
CA ASP A 308 -6.84 9.36 0.49
C ASP A 308 -7.31 10.78 0.16
N ARG A 309 -7.33 11.16 -1.12
CA ARG A 309 -7.98 12.40 -1.60
C ARG A 309 -9.35 12.18 -2.24
N ALA A 310 -9.93 10.99 -2.07
CA ALA A 310 -11.29 10.68 -2.47
C ALA A 310 -12.34 11.21 -1.48
N PHE A 311 -13.59 11.18 -1.92
CA PHE A 311 -14.81 11.45 -1.13
C PHE A 311 -14.88 12.86 -0.53
N GLY A 312 -14.13 13.83 -1.09
CA GLY A 312 -14.05 15.19 -0.58
C GLY A 312 -14.96 16.21 -1.28
N ASN A 313 -15.29 16.01 -2.56
CA ASN A 313 -16.07 16.97 -3.34
C ASN A 313 -17.10 16.28 -4.24
N VAL A 314 -18.38 16.43 -3.88
CA VAL A 314 -19.53 15.87 -4.62
C VAL A 314 -19.89 16.64 -5.88
N SER A 315 -19.39 17.87 -6.04
CA SER A 315 -19.68 18.75 -7.17
C SER A 315 -18.63 18.65 -8.28
N ASP A 316 -17.59 17.85 -8.07
CA ASP A 316 -16.51 17.70 -9.04
C ASP A 316 -16.93 16.86 -10.24
N ASN A 317 -16.68 17.37 -11.45
CA ASN A 317 -16.94 16.64 -12.68
C ASN A 317 -15.73 15.76 -13.03
N ARG A 318 -15.53 14.72 -12.22
CA ARG A 318 -14.42 13.78 -12.36
C ARG A 318 -14.43 13.08 -13.73
N LEU A 319 -15.61 12.80 -14.28
CA LEU A 319 -15.74 12.20 -15.60
C LEU A 319 -15.13 13.09 -16.69
N ALA A 320 -15.47 14.38 -16.72
CA ALA A 320 -14.88 15.32 -17.70
C ALA A 320 -13.36 15.43 -17.56
N SER A 321 -12.85 15.41 -16.32
CA SER A 321 -11.40 15.38 -16.05
C SER A 321 -10.74 14.14 -16.67
N MET A 322 -11.34 12.96 -16.49
CA MET A 322 -10.84 11.71 -17.05
C MET A 322 -10.95 11.64 -18.58
N VAL A 323 -12.05 12.14 -19.17
CA VAL A 323 -12.18 12.29 -20.62
C VAL A 323 -11.04 13.15 -21.18
N SER A 324 -10.62 14.19 -20.47
CA SER A 324 -9.51 15.03 -20.92
C SER A 324 -8.15 14.35 -20.75
N GLY A 325 -7.86 13.82 -19.55
CA GLY A 325 -6.51 13.40 -19.17
C GLY A 325 -6.17 11.92 -19.37
N MET A 326 -7.13 11.04 -19.64
CA MET A 326 -6.88 9.61 -19.84
C MET A 326 -6.99 9.25 -21.32
N VAL A 327 -5.85 9.24 -22.03
CA VAL A 327 -5.79 9.06 -23.49
C VAL A 327 -6.59 7.85 -23.96
N VAL A 328 -6.35 6.67 -23.39
CA VAL A 328 -7.03 5.43 -23.79
C VAL A 328 -8.56 5.56 -23.68
N PHE A 329 -9.04 6.10 -22.56
CA PHE A 329 -10.47 6.31 -22.36
C PHE A 329 -11.06 7.34 -23.34
N ARG A 330 -10.37 8.48 -23.50
CA ARG A 330 -10.78 9.57 -24.39
C ARG A 330 -10.94 9.11 -25.82
N GLU A 331 -9.92 8.43 -26.37
CA GLU A 331 -9.94 8.02 -27.77
C GLU A 331 -11.04 6.97 -28.03
N LEU A 332 -11.26 6.04 -27.09
CA LEU A 332 -12.32 5.04 -27.19
C LEU A 332 -13.73 5.65 -27.22
N LEU A 333 -13.95 6.84 -26.65
CA LEU A 333 -15.24 7.54 -26.70
C LEU A 333 -15.64 7.99 -28.10
N ALA A 334 -14.76 7.95 -29.11
CA ALA A 334 -15.15 8.17 -30.50
C ALA A 334 -16.06 7.04 -31.03
N ASN A 335 -15.93 5.82 -30.47
CA ASN A 335 -16.70 4.65 -30.88
C ASN A 335 -18.11 4.63 -30.25
N THR A 336 -19.15 4.40 -31.05
CA THR A 336 -20.54 4.36 -30.58
C THR A 336 -20.82 3.19 -29.62
N ASP A 337 -20.24 2.03 -29.89
CA ASP A 337 -20.48 0.81 -29.11
C ASP A 337 -19.78 0.90 -27.76
N PHE A 338 -18.55 1.41 -27.73
CA PHE A 338 -17.86 1.72 -26.49
C PHE A 338 -18.65 2.71 -25.63
N ARG A 339 -19.17 3.80 -26.20
CA ARG A 339 -19.98 4.78 -25.45
C ARG A 339 -21.23 4.15 -24.84
N ALA A 340 -21.93 3.31 -25.61
CA ALA A 340 -23.12 2.60 -25.15
C ALA A 340 -22.77 1.65 -23.99
N TYR A 341 -21.73 0.82 -24.16
CA TYR A 341 -21.24 -0.09 -23.13
C TYR A 341 -20.79 0.65 -21.86
N CYS A 342 -19.97 1.69 -22.03
CA CYS A 342 -19.46 2.50 -20.92
C CYS A 342 -20.61 3.09 -20.12
N SER A 343 -21.60 3.69 -20.79
CA SER A 343 -22.76 4.30 -20.12
C SER A 343 -23.57 3.25 -19.36
N GLN A 344 -23.86 2.11 -19.99
CA GLN A 344 -24.62 1.03 -19.37
C GLN A 344 -23.91 0.48 -18.13
N ARG A 345 -22.61 0.24 -18.22
CA ARG A 345 -21.81 -0.34 -17.14
C ARG A 345 -21.60 0.62 -15.98
N MET A 346 -21.30 1.89 -16.25
CA MET A 346 -21.25 2.93 -15.22
C MET A 346 -22.58 3.03 -14.46
N MET A 347 -23.70 3.01 -15.18
CA MET A 347 -25.04 3.01 -14.57
C MET A 347 -25.31 1.74 -13.76
N ALA A 348 -24.83 0.57 -14.21
CA ALA A 348 -24.93 -0.66 -13.44
C ALA A 348 -24.20 -0.55 -12.09
N HIS A 349 -22.97 -0.03 -12.07
CA HIS A 349 -22.22 0.17 -10.83
C HIS A 349 -22.90 1.17 -9.89
N LEU A 350 -23.39 2.31 -10.39
CA LEU A 350 -24.10 3.29 -9.58
C LEU A 350 -25.35 2.69 -8.89
N ASN A 351 -26.05 1.79 -9.57
CA ASN A 351 -27.24 1.12 -9.03
C ASN A 351 -26.93 -0.15 -8.20
N SER A 352 -25.68 -0.61 -8.16
CA SER A 352 -25.29 -1.85 -7.46
C SER A 352 -24.03 -1.65 -6.61
N SER A 353 -22.83 -1.83 -7.18
CA SER A 353 -21.52 -1.74 -6.51
C SER A 353 -21.37 -0.48 -5.67
N PHE A 354 -21.89 0.65 -6.13
CA PHE A 354 -21.77 1.96 -5.51
C PHE A 354 -23.09 2.50 -4.95
N SER A 355 -24.11 1.65 -4.86
CA SER A 355 -25.38 2.02 -4.26
C SER A 355 -25.25 2.39 -2.78
N THR A 356 -26.03 3.36 -2.32
CA THR A 356 -26.05 3.80 -0.92
C THR A 356 -26.26 2.64 0.07
N ASN A 357 -27.14 1.69 -0.28
CA ASN A 357 -27.43 0.51 0.54
C ASN A 357 -26.23 -0.41 0.74
N ARG A 358 -25.27 -0.42 -0.20
CA ARG A 358 -24.03 -1.17 -0.07
C ARG A 358 -22.94 -0.35 0.62
N ILE A 359 -22.81 0.93 0.28
CA ILE A 359 -21.68 1.76 0.72
C ILE A 359 -21.82 2.21 2.18
N LEU A 360 -23.01 2.60 2.65
CA LEU A 360 -23.17 3.07 4.04
C LEU A 360 -22.77 2.01 5.08
N PRO A 361 -23.20 0.73 4.98
CA PRO A 361 -22.75 -0.30 5.91
C PRO A 361 -21.23 -0.54 5.89
N ILE A 362 -20.59 -0.38 4.72
CA ILE A 362 -19.12 -0.49 4.60
C ILE A 362 -18.44 0.65 5.36
N ILE A 363 -18.94 1.88 5.22
CA ILE A 363 -18.41 3.05 5.95
C ILE A 363 -18.55 2.81 7.46
N ASP A 364 -19.72 2.41 7.94
CA ASP A 364 -19.97 2.18 9.37
C ASP A 364 -19.07 1.07 9.93
N TYR A 365 -18.89 -0.01 9.16
CA TYR A 365 -18.01 -1.11 9.53
C TYR A 365 -16.55 -0.67 9.62
N GLU A 366 -16.01 -0.04 8.58
CA GLU A 366 -14.60 0.38 8.55
C GLU A 366 -14.29 1.48 9.57
N ALA A 367 -15.18 2.46 9.73
CA ALA A 367 -15.06 3.48 10.77
C ALA A 367 -15.16 2.86 12.18
N GLY A 368 -16.06 1.90 12.37
CA GLY A 368 -16.21 1.16 13.62
C GLY A 368 -14.94 0.42 14.02
N ARG A 369 -14.24 -0.21 13.06
CA ARG A 369 -13.00 -0.97 13.30
C ARG A 369 -11.86 -0.13 13.86
N ILE A 370 -11.72 1.13 13.43
CA ILE A 370 -10.61 1.99 13.86
C ILE A 370 -10.99 2.96 14.99
N ARG A 371 -12.26 2.97 15.42
CA ARG A 371 -12.83 4.00 16.30
C ARG A 371 -12.05 4.21 17.61
N SER A 372 -11.66 3.13 18.28
CA SER A 372 -10.88 3.22 19.53
C SER A 372 -9.44 3.65 19.25
N GLU A 373 -8.83 3.18 18.16
CA GLU A 373 -7.44 3.49 17.82
C GLU A 373 -7.24 4.92 17.31
N ILE A 374 -8.20 5.48 16.55
CA ILE A 374 -8.07 6.83 16.01
C ILE A 374 -8.07 7.90 17.10
N ILE A 375 -8.77 7.67 18.23
CA ILE A 375 -8.73 8.54 19.41
C ILE A 375 -7.31 8.59 19.99
N GLU A 376 -6.65 7.44 20.06
CA GLU A 376 -5.31 7.28 20.62
C GLU A 376 -4.25 7.85 19.67
N HIS A 377 -4.46 7.67 18.36
CA HIS A 377 -3.68 8.32 17.32
C HIS A 377 -3.74 9.84 17.45
N ALA A 378 -4.95 10.41 17.50
CA ALA A 378 -5.16 11.85 17.64
C ALA A 378 -4.54 12.38 18.95
N ALA A 379 -4.69 11.66 20.06
CA ALA A 379 -4.07 12.04 21.33
C ALA A 379 -2.53 12.11 21.25
N LEU A 380 -1.91 11.19 20.50
CA LEU A 380 -0.45 11.16 20.29
C LEU A 380 0.03 12.33 19.42
N TYR A 381 -0.76 12.75 18.43
CA TYR A 381 -0.34 13.71 17.41
C TYR A 381 -1.04 15.07 17.45
N ALA A 382 -1.92 15.32 18.42
CA ALA A 382 -2.70 16.56 18.55
C ALA A 382 -1.83 17.84 18.52
N SER A 383 -0.66 17.81 19.16
CA SER A 383 0.26 18.97 19.18
C SER A 383 1.06 19.15 17.89
N GLN A 384 0.89 18.26 16.91
CA GLN A 384 1.64 18.18 15.66
C GLN A 384 0.73 18.22 14.42
N GLY A 385 -0.54 18.59 14.61
CA GLY A 385 -1.55 18.72 13.56
C GLY A 385 -2.16 17.40 13.08
N GLY A 386 -2.11 16.36 13.90
CA GLY A 386 -2.76 15.07 13.66
C GLY A 386 -3.93 14.78 14.59
#